data_AF-A0A520HT46-F1
#
_entry.id   AF-A0A520HT46-F1
#
_cell.length_a   1.000
_cell.length_b   1.000
_cell.length_c   1.000
_cell.angle_alpha   90.00
_cell.angle_beta   90.00
_cell.angle_gamma   90.00
#
_symmetry.space_group_name_H-M   'P 1'
#
loop_
_entity.id
_entity.type
_entity.pdbx_description
1 polymer ?
#
loop_
_entity_poly.entity_id
_entity_poly.type
_entity_poly.pdbx_seq_one_letter_code
_entity_poly.pdbx_strand_id
1 'polypeptide(L)'
;IEPTSPQTLVETGYLAPGTVLTDTKRRFRATVRADGSLASVCGEVGSIHKLGCTLQGAPACNGWSFWHHEAEGRLQPIDTLRQTYLLATQP
;
A
#
# COMPACT_ATOMS: atom_id res chain seq x y z
N ILE A 1 10.01 3.83 17.10
CA ILE A 1 9.78 2.79 16.07
C ILE A 1 8.97 3.48 14.99
N GLU A 2 9.59 3.82 13.87
CA GLU A 2 8.82 4.32 12.71
C GLU A 2 7.82 3.22 12.29
N PRO A 3 6.59 3.56 11.88
CA PRO A 3 5.68 2.63 11.24
C PRO A 3 6.27 2.28 9.87
N THR A 4 7.16 1.30 9.85
CA THR A 4 7.79 0.77 8.64
C THR A 4 6.88 -0.22 7.90
N SER A 5 5.67 -0.44 8.42
CA SER A 5 4.84 -1.58 8.09
C SER A 5 3.42 -1.15 7.67
N PRO A 6 2.93 -1.60 6.50
CA PRO A 6 1.55 -1.36 6.07
C PRO A 6 0.51 -1.98 7.00
N GLN A 7 0.87 -3.00 7.78
CA GLN A 7 0.05 -3.59 8.83
C GLN A 7 -0.43 -2.53 9.82
N THR A 8 0.46 -1.63 10.27
CA THR A 8 0.11 -0.58 11.23
C THR A 8 -0.99 0.32 10.68
N LEU A 9 -0.95 0.67 9.39
CA LEU A 9 -2.01 1.49 8.79
C LEU A 9 -3.35 0.76 8.70
N VAL A 10 -3.32 -0.56 8.53
CA VAL A 10 -4.52 -1.39 8.55
C VAL A 10 -5.11 -1.47 9.95
N GLU A 11 -4.30 -1.78 10.96
CA GLU A 11 -4.73 -1.91 12.35
C GLU A 11 -5.26 -0.60 12.94
N THR A 12 -4.72 0.53 12.48
CA THR A 12 -5.10 1.87 12.96
C THR A 12 -6.19 2.52 12.11
N GLY A 13 -6.69 1.83 11.08
CA GLY A 13 -7.79 2.30 10.23
C GLY A 13 -7.41 3.35 9.18
N TYR A 14 -6.14 3.70 9.04
CA TYR A 14 -5.66 4.62 7.99
C TYR A 14 -5.74 4.00 6.59
N LEU A 15 -5.68 2.67 6.49
CA LEU A 15 -5.84 1.92 5.25
C LEU A 15 -6.75 0.72 5.48
N ALA A 16 -7.99 0.76 4.99
CA ALA A 16 -8.94 -0.31 5.24
C ALA A 16 -8.59 -1.62 4.50
N PRO A 17 -8.77 -2.81 5.12
CA PRO A 17 -8.82 -4.07 4.40
C PRO A 17 -9.88 -4.02 3.28
N GLY A 18 -9.59 -4.64 2.14
CA GLY A 18 -10.44 -4.55 0.94
C GLY A 18 -10.18 -3.33 0.08
N THR A 19 -9.40 -2.34 0.54
CA THR A 19 -9.00 -1.19 -0.30
C THR A 19 -8.25 -1.70 -1.52
N VAL A 20 -8.65 -1.22 -2.71
CA VAL A 20 -7.94 -1.52 -3.95
C VAL A 20 -6.86 -0.48 -4.17
N LEU A 21 -5.62 -0.96 -4.29
CA LEU A 21 -4.46 -0.17 -4.65
C LEU A 21 -4.09 -0.36 -6.11
N THR A 22 -3.55 0.68 -6.75
CA THR A 22 -3.03 0.61 -8.11
C THR A 22 -1.68 1.31 -8.25
N ASP A 23 -0.94 1.07 -9.34
CA ASP A 23 0.14 1.99 -9.72
C ASP A 23 -0.44 3.28 -10.33
N THR A 24 0.41 4.29 -10.56
CA THR A 24 0.00 5.59 -11.14
C THR A 24 -0.65 5.48 -12.51
N LYS A 25 -0.31 4.43 -13.28
CA LYS A 25 -0.87 4.17 -14.61
C LYS A 25 -2.07 3.20 -14.58
N ARG A 26 -2.53 2.78 -13.39
CA ARG A 26 -3.62 1.81 -13.20
C ARG A 26 -3.42 0.47 -13.95
N ARG A 27 -2.17 0.10 -14.22
CA ARG A 27 -1.76 -1.17 -14.86
C ARG A 27 -1.81 -2.33 -13.88
N PHE A 28 -1.35 -2.10 -12.66
CA PHE A 28 -1.35 -3.10 -11.60
C PHE A 28 -2.44 -2.79 -10.59
N ARG A 29 -3.13 -3.82 -10.11
CA ARG A 29 -4.16 -3.70 -9.08
C ARG A 29 -3.95 -4.77 -8.03
N ALA A 30 -4.07 -4.38 -6.76
CA ALA A 30 -4.01 -5.30 -5.64
C ALA A 30 -4.98 -4.89 -4.54
N THR A 31 -5.49 -5.85 -3.78
CA THR A 31 -6.42 -5.62 -2.67
C THR A 31 -5.68 -5.75 -1.35
N VAL A 32 -5.87 -4.79 -0.46
CA VAL A 32 -5.31 -4.81 0.91
C VAL A 32 -5.98 -5.91 1.72
N ARG A 33 -5.17 -6.73 2.38
CA ARG A 33 -5.63 -7.78 3.29
C ARG A 33 -5.59 -7.30 4.74
N ALA A 34 -6.33 -7.97 5.61
CA ALA A 34 -6.40 -7.64 7.03
C ALA A 34 -5.05 -7.72 7.77
N ASP A 35 -4.12 -8.51 7.24
CA ASP A 35 -2.75 -8.69 7.74
C ASP A 35 -1.74 -7.71 7.12
N GLY A 36 -2.19 -6.63 6.46
CA GLY A 36 -1.35 -5.63 5.82
C GLY A 36 -0.63 -6.08 4.54
N SER A 37 -0.82 -7.33 4.10
CA SER A 37 -0.33 -7.79 2.79
C SER A 37 -1.28 -7.37 1.66
N LEU A 38 -0.80 -7.51 0.42
CA LEU A 38 -1.57 -7.25 -0.79
C LEU A 38 -1.83 -8.54 -1.55
N ALA A 39 -3.02 -8.68 -2.12
CA ALA A 39 -3.37 -9.73 -3.08
C ALA A 39 -3.59 -9.13 -4.46
N SER A 40 -2.81 -9.55 -5.46
CA SER A 40 -3.02 -9.13 -6.85
C SER A 40 -4.23 -9.82 -7.47
N VAL A 41 -4.68 -9.27 -8.60
CA VAL A 41 -5.74 -9.89 -9.42
C VAL A 41 -5.33 -11.23 -10.05
N CYS A 42 -4.04 -11.52 -10.14
CA CYS A 42 -3.53 -12.79 -10.68
C CYS A 42 -3.26 -13.86 -9.61
N GLY A 43 -3.63 -13.60 -8.35
CA GLY A 43 -3.50 -14.57 -7.25
C GLY A 43 -2.19 -14.48 -6.46
N GLU A 44 -1.24 -13.62 -6.88
CA GLU A 44 0.00 -13.37 -6.14
C GLU A 44 -0.29 -12.59 -4.85
N VAL A 45 0.32 -13.02 -3.73
CA VAL A 45 0.18 -12.37 -2.43
C VAL A 45 1.55 -12.02 -1.86
N GLY A 46 1.69 -10.81 -1.31
CA GLY A 46 2.94 -10.40 -0.69
C GLY A 46 2.86 -9.04 0.00
N SER A 47 3.96 -8.62 0.62
CA SER A 47 4.09 -7.25 1.14
C SER A 47 3.99 -6.22 0.01
N ILE A 48 3.74 -4.96 0.35
CA ILE A 48 3.69 -3.84 -0.61
C ILE A 48 4.94 -3.78 -1.52
N HIS A 49 6.11 -4.13 -0.97
CA HIS A 49 7.39 -4.16 -1.69
C HIS A 49 7.53 -5.41 -2.55
N LYS A 50 7.30 -6.59 -1.95
CA LYS A 50 7.48 -7.88 -2.65
C LYS A 50 6.50 -8.00 -3.82
N LEU A 51 5.23 -7.68 -3.60
CA LEU A 51 4.23 -7.78 -4.67
C LEU A 51 4.51 -6.77 -5.79
N GLY A 52 4.87 -5.53 -5.46
CA GLY A 52 5.22 -4.52 -6.45
C GLY A 52 6.45 -4.92 -7.28
N CYS A 53 7.44 -5.54 -6.66
CA CYS A 53 8.63 -6.12 -7.31
C CYS A 53 8.23 -7.25 -8.28
N THR A 54 7.47 -8.24 -7.80
CA THR A 54 6.98 -9.39 -8.59
C THR A 54 6.19 -8.94 -9.82
N LEU A 55 5.21 -8.04 -9.64
CA LEU A 55 4.33 -7.62 -10.74
C LEU A 55 5.06 -6.78 -11.80
N GLN A 56 6.06 -6.00 -11.39
CA GLN A 56 6.86 -5.22 -12.33
C GLN A 56 7.97 -6.03 -13.01
N GLY A 57 8.31 -7.22 -12.51
CA GLY A 57 9.52 -7.93 -12.92
C GLY A 57 10.81 -7.15 -12.62
N ALA A 58 10.78 -6.30 -11.59
CA ALA A 58 11.90 -5.45 -11.20
C ALA A 58 12.72 -6.11 -10.07
N PRO A 59 14.00 -5.75 -9.84
CA PRO A 59 14.78 -6.28 -8.73
C PRO A 59 14.36 -5.71 -7.35
N ALA A 60 13.71 -4.55 -7.33
CA ALA A 60 13.25 -3.88 -6.12
C ALA A 60 12.03 -2.99 -6.41
N CYS A 61 11.23 -2.72 -5.37
CA CYS A 61 10.11 -1.80 -5.45
C CYS A 61 9.93 -1.06 -4.11
N ASN A 62 9.83 0.26 -4.16
CA ASN A 62 9.33 1.03 -3.02
C ASN A 62 7.79 1.01 -3.04
N GLY A 63 7.19 0.07 -2.30
CA GLY A 63 5.75 -0.12 -2.26
C GLY A 63 4.97 1.11 -1.78
N TRP A 64 5.57 1.94 -0.92
CA TRP A 64 4.92 3.12 -0.36
C TRP A 64 4.56 4.17 -1.41
N SER A 65 5.48 4.43 -2.34
CA SER A 65 5.27 5.36 -3.44
C SER A 65 4.72 4.70 -4.70
N PHE A 66 4.87 3.39 -4.84
CA PHE A 66 4.36 2.65 -5.99
C PHE A 66 2.84 2.47 -5.92
N TRP A 67 2.33 2.00 -4.78
CA TRP A 67 0.92 1.74 -4.60
C TRP A 67 0.17 3.01 -4.23
N HIS A 68 -0.98 3.20 -4.88
CA HIS A 68 -1.84 4.33 -4.67
C HIS A 68 -3.26 3.87 -4.38
N HIS A 69 -3.94 4.58 -3.48
CA HIS A 69 -5.37 4.43 -3.26
C HIS A 69 -6.11 5.62 -3.89
N GLU A 70 -7.40 5.42 -4.16
CA GLU A 70 -8.26 6.51 -4.60
C GLU A 70 -8.83 7.23 -3.38
N ALA A 71 -8.65 8.55 -3.30
CA ALA A 71 -9.20 9.42 -2.28
C ALA A 71 -9.66 10.73 -2.92
N GLU A 72 -10.91 11.13 -2.66
CA GLU A 72 -11.49 12.38 -3.17
C GLU A 72 -11.36 12.53 -4.70
N GLY A 73 -11.53 11.42 -5.44
CA GLY A 73 -11.41 11.38 -6.91
C GLY A 73 -9.98 11.52 -7.43
N ARG A 74 -8.97 11.47 -6.56
CA ARG A 74 -7.55 11.53 -6.91
C ARG A 74 -6.83 10.27 -6.48
N LEU A 75 -5.80 9.92 -7.25
CA LEU A 75 -4.92 8.81 -6.95
C LEU A 75 -3.76 9.32 -6.08
N GLN A 76 -3.63 8.80 -4.86
CA GLN A 76 -2.61 9.23 -3.88
C GLN A 76 -1.75 8.05 -3.43
N PRO A 77 -0.42 8.21 -3.28
CA PRO A 77 0.44 7.13 -2.84
C PRO A 77 0.12 6.79 -1.38
N ILE A 78 0.17 5.49 -1.04
CA ILE A 78 -0.09 5.04 0.34
C ILE A 78 0.94 5.59 1.35
N ASP A 79 2.08 6.12 0.87
CA ASP A 79 3.02 6.87 1.68
C ASP A 79 2.40 8.10 2.35
N THR A 80 1.40 8.74 1.72
CA THR A 80 0.69 9.88 2.31
C THR A 80 -0.01 9.48 3.61
N LEU A 81 -0.68 8.32 3.63
CA LEU A 81 -1.31 7.75 4.82
C LEU A 81 -0.29 7.47 5.93
N ARG A 82 0.89 6.93 5.55
CA ARG A 82 2.01 6.71 6.48
C ARG A 82 2.49 8.02 7.11
N GLN A 83 2.66 9.06 6.30
CA GLN A 83 3.05 10.39 6.78
C GLN A 83 2.00 11.01 7.70
N THR A 84 0.71 10.89 7.37
CA THR A 84 -0.37 11.37 8.25
C THR A 84 -0.36 10.66 9.59
N TYR A 85 -0.24 9.33 9.60
CA TYR A 85 -0.14 8.55 10.84
C TYR A 85 1.07 8.99 11.68
N LEU A 86 2.22 9.19 11.04
CA LEU A 86 3.45 9.65 11.70
C LEU A 86 3.27 11.00 12.39
N LEU A 87 2.73 11.99 11.67
CA LEU A 87 2.45 13.32 12.21
C LEU A 87 1.44 13.30 13.36
N ALA A 88 0.49 12.35 13.34
CA ALA A 88 -0.53 12.23 14.38
C ALA A 88 -0.07 11.47 15.63
N THR A 89 1.01 10.68 15.55
CA THR A 89 1.40 9.74 16.61
C THR A 89 2.82 9.90 17.13
N GLN A 90 3.64 10.73 16.48
CA GLN A 90 4.97 11.06 16.98
C GLN A 90 4.95 12.39 17.75
N PRO A 91 5.61 12.45 18.92
CA PRO A 91 5.73 13.67 19.72
C PRO A 91 6.64 14.73 19.08
#